data_AF-A0AA40DM53-F1
#
_entry.id   AF-A0AA40DM53-F1
#
_cell.length_a   1.000
_cell.length_b   1.000
_cell.length_c   1.000
_cell.angle_alpha   90.00
_cell.angle_beta   90.00
_cell.angle_gamma   90.00
#
_symmetry.space_group_name_H-M   'P 1'
#
loop_
_entity.id
_entity.type
_entity.pdbx_description
1 polymer ?
#
loop_
_entity_poly.entity_id
_entity_poly.type
_entity_poly.pdbx_seq_one_letter_code
_entity_poly.pdbx_strand_id
1 'polypeptide(L)'
;MAGVEDIEPPKSVLSGLRGWGSSSLPPMGLATLITAVHFRPFQVLPMLFTPLLAFSSYLSVAGFKIDSAGMTAAWSGMYVLLAARRRPTSLRKRFSIGGAVRLCAMGLGTVNTIAGGYTYATGDRKAEAEERREMNKWGIYKDDA
;
A
#
# COMPACT_ATOMS: atom_id res chain seq x y z
N MET A 1 44.16 1.61 -0.03
CA MET A 1 43.14 0.56 -0.28
C MET A 1 41.85 1.28 -0.61
N ALA A 2 41.54 1.41 -1.90
CA ALA A 2 40.33 2.11 -2.36
C ALA A 2 39.11 1.24 -2.03
N GLY A 3 38.07 1.87 -1.47
CA GLY A 3 36.81 1.22 -1.17
C GLY A 3 36.23 0.60 -2.43
N VAL A 4 36.03 -0.70 -2.39
CA VAL A 4 35.16 -1.39 -3.33
C VAL A 4 33.77 -0.84 -3.03
N GLU A 5 33.30 0.11 -3.83
CA GLU A 5 31.88 0.45 -3.86
C GLU A 5 31.14 -0.84 -4.21
N ASP A 6 30.36 -1.36 -3.26
CA ASP A 6 29.44 -2.45 -3.50
C ASP A 6 28.44 -1.99 -4.56
N ILE A 7 28.73 -2.32 -5.83
CA ILE A 7 27.79 -2.11 -6.93
C ILE A 7 26.68 -3.14 -6.71
N GLU A 8 25.66 -2.76 -5.93
CA GLU A 8 24.43 -3.56 -5.79
C GLU A 8 23.91 -3.88 -7.20
N PRO A 9 23.68 -5.16 -7.55
CA PRO A 9 23.13 -5.51 -8.85
C PRO A 9 21.80 -4.77 -9.05
N PRO A 10 21.47 -4.34 -10.28
CA PRO A 10 20.28 -3.57 -10.55
C PRO A 10 19.06 -4.31 -10.00
N LYS A 11 18.38 -3.70 -9.03
CA LYS A 11 17.21 -4.30 -8.35
C LYS A 11 16.19 -4.69 -9.41
N SER A 12 15.91 -5.98 -9.51
CA SER A 12 14.89 -6.51 -10.43
C SER A 12 13.56 -5.79 -10.17
N VAL A 13 12.84 -5.43 -11.24
CA VAL A 13 11.53 -4.77 -11.15
C VAL A 13 10.57 -5.55 -10.23
N LEU A 14 10.66 -6.88 -10.22
CA LEU A 14 9.90 -7.75 -9.33
C LEU A 14 10.28 -7.60 -7.85
N SER A 15 11.57 -7.37 -7.55
CA SER A 15 12.03 -7.06 -6.20
C SER A 15 11.50 -5.70 -5.75
N GLY A 16 11.45 -4.72 -6.65
CA GLY A 16 10.86 -3.40 -6.40
C GLY A 16 9.37 -3.50 -6.07
N LEU A 17 8.61 -4.25 -6.87
CA LEU A 17 7.19 -4.51 -6.62
C LEU A 17 6.95 -5.22 -5.29
N ARG A 18 7.77 -6.24 -4.98
CA ARG A 18 7.67 -6.95 -3.70
C ARG A 18 7.96 -6.04 -2.51
N GLY A 19 9.02 -5.25 -2.60
CA GLY A 19 9.38 -4.25 -1.59
C GLY A 19 8.26 -3.24 -1.39
N TRP A 20 7.70 -2.71 -2.48
CA TRP A 20 6.55 -1.80 -2.43
C TRP A 20 5.35 -2.44 -1.75
N GLY A 21 4.93 -3.64 -2.19
CA GLY A 21 3.75 -4.31 -1.64
C GLY A 21 3.88 -4.69 -0.16
N SER A 22 5.10 -4.94 0.32
CA SER A 22 5.36 -5.26 1.73
C SER A 22 5.50 -4.05 2.66
N SER A 23 5.56 -2.84 2.09
CA SER A 23 5.76 -1.61 2.85
C SER A 23 4.47 -1.05 3.45
N SER A 24 4.58 -0.30 4.55
CA SER A 24 3.44 0.39 5.20
C SER A 24 3.10 1.74 4.56
N LEU A 25 4.04 2.34 3.83
CA LEU A 25 3.88 3.65 3.20
C LEU A 25 2.80 3.69 2.11
N PRO A 26 2.71 2.72 1.18
CA PRO A 26 1.74 2.80 0.10
C PRO A 26 0.27 2.84 0.53
N PRO A 27 -0.22 2.01 1.47
CA PRO A 27 -1.60 2.13 1.94
C PRO A 27 -1.85 3.44 2.71
N MET A 28 -0.90 3.93 3.52
CA MET A 28 -1.04 5.23 4.18
C MET A 28 -1.08 6.40 3.19
N GLY A 29 -0.18 6.40 2.20
CA GLY A 29 -0.15 7.43 1.17
C GLY A 29 -1.48 7.51 0.42
N LEU A 30 -2.07 6.36 0.09
CA LEU A 30 -3.39 6.31 -0.54
C LEU A 30 -4.49 6.81 0.42
N ALA A 31 -4.47 6.42 1.69
CA ALA A 31 -5.42 6.90 2.69
C ALA A 31 -5.38 8.45 2.84
N THR A 32 -4.18 9.03 2.83
CA THR A 32 -3.97 10.47 2.86
C THR A 32 -4.53 11.16 1.61
N LEU A 33 -4.25 10.62 0.42
CA LEU A 33 -4.79 11.17 -0.84
C LEU A 33 -6.32 11.06 -0.91
N ILE A 34 -6.89 9.93 -0.49
CA ILE A 34 -8.34 9.75 -0.43
C ILE A 34 -8.95 10.81 0.49
N THR A 35 -8.36 11.02 1.67
CA THR A 35 -8.79 12.04 2.62
C THR A 35 -8.70 13.44 2.02
N ALA A 36 -7.57 13.79 1.37
CA ALA A 36 -7.39 15.09 0.74
C ALA A 36 -8.46 15.39 -0.33
N VAL A 37 -8.90 14.37 -1.09
CA VAL A 37 -9.91 14.53 -2.14
C VAL A 37 -11.35 14.53 -1.60
N HIS A 38 -11.64 13.76 -0.55
CA HIS A 38 -13.00 13.41 -0.15
C HIS A 38 -13.43 13.96 1.21
N PHE A 39 -12.54 14.66 1.92
CA PHE A 39 -12.90 15.32 3.18
C PHE A 39 -13.78 16.56 2.95
N ARG A 40 -13.62 17.27 1.82
CA ARG A 40 -14.37 18.50 1.52
C ARG A 40 -14.79 18.60 0.04
N PRO A 41 -16.09 18.42 -0.30
CA PRO A 41 -17.19 18.03 0.59
C PRO A 41 -17.02 16.60 1.10
N PHE A 42 -17.47 16.31 2.33
CA PHE A 42 -17.32 15.00 2.95
C PHE A 42 -18.11 13.94 2.17
N GLN A 43 -17.42 12.90 1.70
CA GLN A 43 -18.04 11.78 0.99
C GLN A 43 -17.81 10.49 1.76
N VAL A 44 -18.88 9.97 2.36
CA VAL A 44 -18.83 8.79 3.25
C VAL A 44 -18.19 7.58 2.54
N LEU A 45 -18.67 7.23 1.33
CA LEU A 45 -18.26 6.01 0.65
C LEU A 45 -16.74 5.95 0.36
N PRO A 46 -16.10 6.98 -0.24
CA PRO A 46 -14.64 6.99 -0.37
C PRO A 46 -13.90 7.05 0.97
N MET A 47 -14.46 7.74 1.98
CA MET A 47 -13.81 7.89 3.29
C MET A 47 -13.76 6.57 4.09
N LEU A 48 -14.57 5.57 3.76
CA LEU A 48 -14.48 4.22 4.37
C LEU A 48 -13.17 3.51 4.03
N PHE A 49 -12.54 3.82 2.88
CA PHE A 49 -11.27 3.23 2.52
C PHE A 49 -10.12 3.73 3.40
N THR A 50 -10.21 4.94 3.95
CA THR A 50 -9.16 5.53 4.79
C THR A 50 -8.84 4.68 6.03
N PRO A 51 -9.80 4.31 6.91
CA PRO A 51 -9.50 3.45 8.06
C PRO A 51 -9.07 2.04 7.65
N LEU A 52 -9.59 1.48 6.55
CA LEU A 52 -9.20 0.15 6.06
C LEU A 52 -7.74 0.11 5.58
N LEU A 53 -7.32 1.16 4.87
CA LEU A 53 -5.95 1.32 4.40
C LEU A 53 -4.99 1.63 5.57
N ALA A 54 -5.41 2.47 6.53
CA ALA A 54 -4.65 2.71 7.75
C ALA A 54 -4.43 1.42 8.55
N PHE A 55 -5.46 0.57 8.65
CA PHE A 55 -5.34 -0.74 9.27
C PHE A 55 -4.38 -1.66 8.49
N SER A 56 -4.43 -1.65 7.16
CA SER A 56 -3.48 -2.40 6.33
C SER A 56 -2.03 -1.95 6.58
N SER A 57 -1.80 -0.64 6.71
CA SER A 57 -0.49 -0.10 7.10
C SER A 57 -0.03 -0.58 8.47
N TYR A 58 -0.94 -0.58 9.46
CA TYR A 58 -0.63 -1.09 10.79
C TYR A 58 -0.22 -2.56 10.75
N LEU A 59 -0.93 -3.41 9.99
CA LEU A 59 -0.59 -4.82 9.83
C LEU A 59 0.81 -5.02 9.24
N SER A 60 1.20 -4.22 8.25
CA SER A 60 2.57 -4.23 7.70
C SER A 60 3.59 -3.90 8.80
N VAL A 61 3.35 -2.87 9.61
CA VAL A 61 4.22 -2.50 10.74
C VAL A 61 4.23 -3.56 11.84
N ALA A 62 3.14 -4.29 12.04
CA ALA A 62 3.02 -5.40 12.98
C ALA A 62 3.70 -6.69 12.47
N GLY A 63 4.24 -6.69 11.25
CA GLY A 63 4.96 -7.82 10.65
C GLY A 63 4.09 -8.74 9.79
N PHE A 64 2.80 -8.47 9.63
CA PHE A 64 1.90 -9.20 8.74
C PHE A 64 1.98 -8.63 7.31
N LYS A 65 3.15 -8.69 6.68
CA LYS A 65 3.46 -8.05 5.39
C LYS A 65 2.64 -8.65 4.24
N ILE A 66 2.44 -9.96 4.20
CA ILE A 66 1.68 -10.66 3.16
C ILE A 66 0.20 -10.32 3.27
N ASP A 67 -0.40 -10.43 4.46
CA ASP A 67 -1.81 -10.16 4.66
C ASP A 67 -2.12 -8.66 4.47
N SER A 68 -1.25 -7.78 4.96
CA SER A 68 -1.37 -6.34 4.68
C SER A 68 -1.24 -6.01 3.19
N ALA A 69 -0.36 -6.68 2.45
CA ALA A 69 -0.24 -6.52 1.00
C ALA A 69 -1.54 -6.93 0.27
N GLY A 70 -2.13 -8.05 0.68
CA GLY A 70 -3.42 -8.52 0.14
C GLY A 70 -4.56 -7.55 0.41
N MET A 71 -4.68 -7.06 1.66
CA MET A 71 -5.68 -6.06 2.03
C MET A 71 -5.47 -4.74 1.27
N THR A 72 -4.23 -4.27 1.20
CA THR A 72 -3.87 -3.07 0.44
C THR A 72 -4.27 -3.22 -1.03
N ALA A 73 -4.00 -4.38 -1.64
CA ALA A 73 -4.34 -4.63 -3.03
C ALA A 73 -5.85 -4.62 -3.29
N ALA A 74 -6.61 -5.31 -2.43
CA ALA A 74 -8.06 -5.40 -2.51
C ALA A 74 -8.74 -4.03 -2.35
N TRP A 75 -8.40 -3.29 -1.29
CA TRP A 75 -9.02 -2.00 -1.02
C TRP A 75 -8.61 -0.91 -2.01
N SER A 76 -7.34 -0.88 -2.40
CA SER A 76 -6.86 0.05 -3.43
C SER A 76 -7.52 -0.23 -4.77
N GLY A 77 -7.68 -1.52 -5.12
CA GLY A 77 -8.31 -1.94 -6.37
C GLY A 77 -9.80 -1.59 -6.39
N MET A 78 -10.51 -1.86 -5.29
CA MET A 78 -11.90 -1.47 -5.12
C MET A 78 -12.09 0.04 -5.25
N TYR A 79 -11.23 0.84 -4.60
CA TYR A 79 -11.25 2.29 -4.72
C TYR A 79 -11.08 2.73 -6.19
N VAL A 80 -10.10 2.17 -6.91
CA VAL A 80 -9.85 2.48 -8.32
C VAL A 80 -11.04 2.12 -9.20
N LEU A 81 -11.64 0.93 -9.01
CA LEU A 81 -12.82 0.49 -9.77
C LEU A 81 -14.00 1.47 -9.58
N LEU A 82 -14.28 1.87 -8.34
CA LEU A 82 -15.33 2.84 -8.04
C LEU A 82 -15.01 4.24 -8.56
N ALA A 83 -13.75 4.66 -8.45
CA ALA A 83 -13.29 5.96 -8.92
C ALA A 83 -13.30 6.06 -10.46
N ALA A 84 -13.01 4.96 -11.16
CA ALA A 84 -13.04 4.85 -12.62
C ALA A 84 -14.49 4.85 -13.16
N ARG A 85 -15.43 4.23 -12.44
CA ARG A 85 -16.86 4.24 -12.81
C ARG A 85 -17.50 5.62 -12.71
N ARG A 86 -16.94 6.54 -11.92
CA ARG A 86 -17.49 7.89 -11.75
C ARG A 86 -17.31 8.73 -13.03
N ARG A 87 -18.42 9.07 -13.69
CA ARG A 87 -18.42 10.02 -14.81
C ARG A 87 -18.07 11.44 -14.32
N PRO A 88 -17.04 12.09 -14.88
CA PRO A 88 -16.71 13.46 -14.53
C PRO A 88 -17.74 14.42 -15.13
N THR A 89 -18.32 15.30 -14.30
CA THR A 89 -19.38 16.24 -14.68
C THR A 89 -18.91 17.39 -15.58
N SER A 90 -17.60 17.70 -15.64
CA SER A 90 -17.06 18.65 -16.62
C SER A 90 -15.58 18.41 -16.91
N LEU A 91 -15.14 18.75 -18.13
CA LEU A 91 -13.73 18.68 -18.54
C LEU A 91 -12.84 19.67 -17.74
N ARG A 92 -13.38 20.83 -17.33
CA ARG A 92 -12.65 21.80 -16.49
C ARG A 92 -12.27 21.24 -15.11
N LYS A 93 -13.12 20.40 -14.52
CA LYS A 93 -12.80 19.74 -13.24
C LYS A 93 -11.74 18.65 -13.37
N ARG A 94 -11.42 18.18 -14.58
CA ARG A 94 -10.32 17.22 -14.82
C ARG A 94 -8.96 17.90 -14.73
N PHE A 95 -8.84 19.15 -15.17
CA PHE A 95 -7.60 19.93 -15.16
C PHE A 95 -7.44 20.83 -13.92
N SER A 96 -8.24 20.61 -12.87
CA SER A 96 -8.07 21.32 -11.59
C SER A 96 -7.09 20.59 -10.69
N ILE A 97 -6.60 21.28 -9.65
CA ILE A 97 -5.76 20.68 -8.60
C ILE A 97 -6.45 19.44 -8.00
N GLY A 98 -7.75 19.52 -7.72
CA GLY A 98 -8.52 18.37 -7.22
C GLY A 98 -8.61 17.21 -8.22
N GLY A 99 -8.61 17.51 -9.53
CA GLY A 99 -8.50 16.51 -10.60
C GLY A 99 -7.14 15.82 -10.60
N ALA A 100 -6.05 16.57 -10.43
CA ALA A 100 -4.70 16.04 -10.33
C ALA A 100 -4.52 15.14 -9.09
N VAL A 101 -4.97 15.58 -7.90
CA VAL A 101 -4.87 14.76 -6.68
C VAL A 101 -5.69 13.47 -6.81
N ARG A 102 -6.87 13.54 -7.44
CA ARG A 102 -7.67 12.35 -7.73
C ARG A 102 -6.97 11.39 -8.70
N LEU A 103 -6.32 11.91 -9.74
CA LEU A 103 -5.52 11.11 -10.67
C LEU A 103 -4.37 10.43 -9.94
N CYS A 104 -3.65 11.15 -9.07
CA CYS A 104 -2.60 10.58 -8.23
C CYS A 104 -3.16 9.48 -7.30
N ALA A 105 -4.32 9.69 -6.68
CA ALA A 105 -4.96 8.69 -5.84
C ALA A 105 -5.32 7.43 -6.64
N MET A 106 -5.86 7.58 -7.85
CA MET A 106 -6.17 6.44 -8.73
C MET A 106 -4.89 5.73 -9.19
N GLY A 107 -3.86 6.47 -9.61
CA GLY A 107 -2.59 5.91 -10.04
C GLY A 107 -1.88 5.14 -8.93
N LEU A 108 -1.77 5.74 -7.74
CA LEU A 108 -1.22 5.07 -6.56
C LEU A 108 -2.05 3.82 -6.20
N GLY A 109 -3.38 3.92 -6.25
CA GLY A 109 -4.26 2.79 -6.02
C GLY A 109 -4.01 1.64 -6.99
N THR A 110 -3.79 1.92 -8.27
CA THR A 110 -3.47 0.91 -9.29
C THR A 110 -2.11 0.24 -9.00
N VAL A 111 -1.09 1.03 -8.68
CA VAL A 111 0.25 0.50 -8.31
C VAL A 111 0.14 -0.38 -7.06
N ASN A 112 -0.60 0.06 -6.04
CA ASN A 112 -0.84 -0.70 -4.82
C ASN A 112 -1.55 -2.03 -5.08
N THR A 113 -2.53 -2.06 -6.00
CA THR A 113 -3.21 -3.29 -6.41
C THR A 113 -2.26 -4.28 -7.06
N ILE A 114 -1.42 -3.82 -8.01
CA ILE A 114 -0.49 -4.70 -8.72
C ILE A 114 0.62 -5.19 -7.78
N ALA A 115 1.27 -4.28 -7.06
CA ALA A 115 2.37 -4.60 -6.16
C ALA A 115 1.91 -5.45 -4.97
N GLY A 116 0.83 -5.05 -4.30
CA GLY A 116 0.27 -5.80 -3.17
C GLY A 116 -0.27 -7.17 -3.60
N GLY A 117 -0.90 -7.25 -4.77
CA GLY A 117 -1.37 -8.52 -5.35
C GLY A 117 -0.21 -9.46 -5.67
N TYR A 118 0.87 -8.93 -6.24
CA TYR A 118 2.10 -9.68 -6.49
C TYR A 118 2.74 -10.20 -5.20
N THR A 119 2.90 -9.34 -4.18
CA THR A 119 3.45 -9.74 -2.87
C THR A 119 2.57 -10.76 -2.17
N TYR A 120 1.25 -10.63 -2.26
CA TYR A 120 0.32 -11.60 -1.69
C TYR A 120 0.40 -12.97 -2.38
N ALA A 121 0.51 -12.97 -3.72
CA ALA A 121 0.58 -14.20 -4.50
C ALA A 121 1.91 -14.95 -4.35
N THR A 122 3.02 -14.22 -4.21
CA THR A 122 4.38 -14.76 -4.16
C THR A 122 4.99 -14.84 -2.76
N GLY A 123 4.22 -14.44 -1.74
CA GLY A 123 4.68 -14.37 -0.36
C GLY A 123 4.83 -15.73 0.31
N ASP A 124 5.92 -15.91 1.06
CA ASP A 124 6.13 -17.09 1.90
C ASP A 124 5.65 -16.82 3.34
N ARG A 125 4.55 -17.46 3.71
CA ARG A 125 3.92 -17.29 5.03
C ARG A 125 4.73 -17.91 6.18
N LYS A 126 5.57 -18.92 5.90
CA LYS A 126 6.38 -19.57 6.93
C LYS A 126 7.55 -18.69 7.32
N ALA A 127 8.30 -18.20 6.34
CA ALA A 127 9.33 -17.19 6.54
C ALA A 127 8.74 -15.91 7.18
N GLU A 128 7.54 -15.51 6.75
CA GLU A 128 6.63 -14.55 7.42
C GLU A 128 6.59 -14.69 8.95
N ALA A 129 6.19 -15.88 9.38
CA ALA A 129 5.96 -16.19 10.79
C ALA A 129 7.27 -16.28 11.59
N GLU A 130 8.35 -16.77 10.98
CA GLU A 130 9.68 -16.83 11.58
C GLU A 130 10.25 -15.42 11.79
N GLU A 131 10.22 -14.55 10.77
CA GLU A 131 10.67 -13.16 10.90
C GLU A 131 9.90 -12.41 12.00
N ARG A 132 8.58 -12.65 12.10
CA ARG A 132 7.75 -12.06 13.17
C ARG A 132 8.14 -12.54 14.56
N ARG A 133 8.55 -13.81 14.69
CA ARG A 133 9.04 -14.38 15.96
C ARG A 133 10.37 -13.77 16.34
N GLU A 134 11.32 -13.73 15.40
CA GLU A 134 12.65 -13.16 15.58
C GLU A 134 12.60 -11.67 15.95
N MET A 135 11.73 -10.89 15.29
CA MET A 135 11.57 -9.47 15.61
C MET A 135 10.95 -9.25 17.00
N ASN A 136 10.14 -10.21 17.49
CA ASN A 136 9.40 -10.18 18.75
C ASN A 136 8.88 -8.80 19.17
N LYS A 137 8.33 -8.04 18.21
CA LYS A 137 8.08 -6.59 18.36
C LYS A 137 7.12 -6.24 19.50
N TRP A 138 6.27 -7.20 19.85
CA TRP A 138 5.24 -7.08 20.89
C TRP A 138 5.55 -7.93 22.14
N GLY A 139 6.73 -8.56 22.23
CA GLY A 139 7.13 -9.37 23.37
C GLY A 139 6.24 -10.59 23.63
N ILE A 140 5.58 -11.11 22.58
CA ILE A 140 4.62 -12.22 22.69
C ILE A 140 5.35 -13.56 22.73
N TYR A 141 6.49 -13.66 22.05
CA TYR A 141 7.28 -14.89 22.00
C TYR A 141 8.25 -14.89 23.18
N LYS A 142 8.32 -16.04 23.86
CA LYS A 142 9.35 -16.30 24.86
C LYS A 142 10.48 -17.02 24.15
N ASP A 143 11.71 -16.63 24.43
CA ASP A 143 12.86 -17.40 23.99
C ASP A 143 12.83 -18.72 24.78
N ASP A 144 12.77 -19.84 24.07
CA ASP A 144 12.89 -21.16 24.67
C ASP A 144 14.35 -21.31 25.14
N ALA A 145 14.59 -21.00 26.42
CA ALA A 145 15.88 -21.11 27.09
C ALA A 145 16.30 -22.56 27.33
#